data_AF-A0A2Z7DFJ8-F1
#
_entry.id   AF-A0A2Z7DFJ8-F1
#
_cell.length_a   1.000
_cell.length_b   1.000
_cell.length_c   1.000
_cell.angle_alpha   90.00
_cell.angle_beta   90.00
_cell.angle_gamma   90.00
#
_symmetry.space_group_name_H-M   'P 1'
#
loop_
_entity.id
_entity.type
_entity.pdbx_description
1 polymer ?
#
loop_
_entity_poly.entity_id
_entity_poly.type
_entity_poly.pdbx_seq_one_letter_code
_entity_poly.pdbx_strand_id
1 'polypeptide(L)'
;MSGARERSLEDDYESLLSTTDAELLKRAWRNEKASPEILKFEVALIHRSRQQIQLMEETVEDFNKTGVDSLTVSLYQMDLDRTMFLLRSYLRIRLQKIEKYVFHIQKTTELRNRLSRQEQKFAVR
;
A
#
# COMPACT_ATOMS: atom_id res chain seq x y z
N MET A 1 33.66 -22.39 -7.99
CA MET A 1 32.22 -22.61 -8.22
C MET A 1 31.33 -22.40 -6.96
N SER A 2 31.87 -22.31 -5.73
CA SER A 2 31.06 -22.20 -4.49
C SER A 2 30.39 -20.82 -4.27
N GLY A 3 31.10 -19.73 -4.56
CA GLY A 3 30.64 -18.37 -4.21
C GLY A 3 29.51 -17.77 -5.05
N ALA A 4 28.91 -18.50 -5.99
CA ALA A 4 27.69 -18.05 -6.70
C ALA A 4 26.42 -18.48 -5.95
N ARG A 5 26.48 -19.62 -5.23
CA ARG A 5 25.36 -20.19 -4.49
C ARG A 5 25.19 -19.58 -3.10
N GLU A 6 26.27 -19.13 -2.47
CA GLU A 6 26.23 -18.34 -1.23
C GLU A 6 25.67 -16.93 -1.43
N ARG A 7 26.06 -16.23 -2.50
CA ARG A 7 25.48 -14.91 -2.85
C ARG A 7 23.97 -14.96 -3.09
N SER A 8 23.49 -15.99 -3.79
CA SER A 8 22.05 -16.18 -4.03
C SER A 8 21.25 -16.36 -2.74
N LEU A 9 21.82 -17.01 -1.72
CA LEU A 9 21.14 -17.25 -0.44
C LEU A 9 21.17 -16.00 0.46
N GLU A 10 22.25 -15.22 0.41
CA GLU A 10 22.33 -13.92 1.09
C GLU A 10 21.34 -12.92 0.47
N ASP A 11 21.24 -12.86 -0.86
CA ASP A 11 20.28 -12.00 -1.57
C ASP A 11 18.82 -12.39 -1.25
N ASP A 12 18.51 -13.69 -1.22
CA ASP A 12 17.18 -14.19 -0.85
C ASP A 12 16.84 -13.90 0.62
N TYR A 13 17.81 -14.02 1.53
CA TYR A 13 17.64 -13.71 2.95
C TYR A 13 17.48 -12.21 3.20
N GLU A 14 18.25 -11.37 2.52
CA GLU A 14 18.14 -9.91 2.60
C GLU A 14 16.81 -9.42 2.00
N SER A 15 16.35 -10.04 0.92
CA SER A 15 15.02 -9.81 0.34
C SER A 15 13.90 -10.17 1.31
N LEU A 16 13.99 -11.31 2.00
CA LEU A 16 13.03 -11.75 3.03
C LEU A 16 13.05 -10.87 4.29
N LEU A 17 14.21 -10.31 4.66
CA LEU A 17 14.37 -9.39 5.78
C LEU A 17 13.98 -7.95 5.45
N SER A 18 13.93 -7.59 4.17
CA SER A 18 13.52 -6.26 3.74
C SER A 18 12.06 -6.02 4.13
N THR A 19 11.80 -4.90 4.80
CA THR A 19 10.42 -4.52 5.10
C THR A 19 9.70 -4.18 3.80
N THR A 20 8.80 -5.05 3.38
CA THR A 20 8.02 -4.86 2.15
C THR A 20 7.11 -3.63 2.25
N ASP A 21 6.82 -3.01 1.11
CA ASP A 21 5.83 -1.92 1.06
C ASP A 21 4.44 -2.38 1.55
N ALA A 22 4.12 -3.68 1.45
CA ALA A 22 2.90 -4.25 2.00
C ALA A 22 2.87 -4.16 3.55
N GLU A 23 3.97 -4.48 4.23
CA GLU A 23 4.06 -4.36 5.68
C GLU A 23 4.10 -2.90 6.15
N LEU A 24 4.77 -2.00 5.41
CA LEU A 24 4.70 -0.57 5.66
C LEU A 24 3.26 -0.03 5.50
N LEU A 25 2.55 -0.46 4.44
CA LEU A 25 1.16 -0.08 4.20
C LEU A 25 0.24 -0.61 5.31
N LYS A 26 0.48 -1.84 5.78
CA LYS A 26 -0.27 -2.44 6.90
C LYS A 26 -0.05 -1.66 8.19
N ARG A 27 1.17 -1.19 8.45
CA ARG A 27 1.48 -0.32 9.59
C ARG A 27 0.78 1.03 9.47
N ALA A 28 0.88 1.68 8.32
CA ALA A 28 0.20 2.96 8.06
C ALA A 28 -1.33 2.83 8.23
N TRP A 29 -1.92 1.75 7.71
CA TRP A 29 -3.33 1.42 7.89
C TRP A 29 -3.73 1.23 9.36
N ARG A 30 -2.98 0.44 10.12
CA ARG A 30 -3.26 0.24 11.56
C ARG A 30 -3.17 1.55 12.34
N ASN A 31 -2.13 2.33 12.10
CA ASN A 31 -1.93 3.61 12.76
C ASN A 31 -3.07 4.59 12.45
N GLU A 32 -3.44 4.71 11.17
CA GLU A 32 -4.55 5.56 10.77
C GLU A 32 -5.86 5.09 11.39
N LYS A 33 -6.15 3.79 11.40
CA LYS A 33 -7.36 3.23 12.00
C LYS A 33 -7.45 3.49 13.51
N ALA A 34 -6.32 3.41 14.22
CA ALA A 34 -6.26 3.57 15.67
C ALA A 34 -6.17 5.04 16.14
N SER A 35 -5.76 5.96 15.26
CA SER A 35 -5.65 7.38 15.59
C SER A 35 -7.02 8.08 15.53
N PRO A 36 -7.38 8.92 16.52
CA PRO A 36 -8.58 9.76 16.43
C PRO A 36 -8.39 10.92 15.43
N GLU A 37 -7.16 11.40 15.27
CA GLU A 37 -6.80 12.49 14.35
C GLU A 37 -6.29 11.97 13.00
N ILE A 38 -6.33 12.83 11.99
CA ILE A 38 -5.77 12.53 10.65
C ILE A 38 -4.24 12.54 10.71
N LEU A 39 -3.62 11.45 10.30
CA LEU A 39 -2.16 11.35 10.24
C LEU A 39 -1.62 11.94 8.95
N LYS A 40 -0.29 12.11 8.85
CA LYS A 40 0.36 12.55 7.61
C LYS A 40 0.14 11.53 6.50
N PHE A 41 -0.27 11.99 5.32
CA PHE A 41 -0.40 11.13 4.15
C PHE A 41 0.98 10.63 3.69
N GLU A 42 1.13 9.32 3.61
CA GLU A 42 2.38 8.66 3.22
C GLU A 42 2.54 8.63 1.69
N VAL A 43 2.77 9.80 1.07
CA VAL A 43 2.76 9.96 -0.40
C VAL A 43 3.65 8.93 -1.12
N ALA A 44 4.90 8.79 -0.68
CA ALA A 44 5.86 7.90 -1.33
C ALA A 44 5.47 6.42 -1.20
N LEU A 45 5.02 6.00 -0.01
CA LEU A 45 4.58 4.63 0.23
C LEU A 45 3.37 4.30 -0.64
N ILE A 46 2.34 5.15 -0.62
CA ILE A 46 1.11 4.93 -1.40
C ILE A 46 1.37 4.92 -2.91
N HIS A 47 2.32 5.73 -3.38
CA HIS A 47 2.75 5.71 -4.77
C HIS A 47 3.40 4.36 -5.13
N ARG A 48 4.39 3.91 -4.35
CA ARG A 48 5.06 2.63 -4.62
C ARG A 48 4.11 1.44 -4.48
N SER A 49 3.24 1.43 -3.47
CA SER A 49 2.23 0.37 -3.31
C SER A 49 1.30 0.27 -4.52
N ARG A 50 0.93 1.40 -5.16
CA ARG A 50 0.14 1.37 -6.40
C ARG A 50 0.92 0.76 -7.56
N GLN A 51 2.19 1.11 -7.71
CA GLN A 51 3.05 0.53 -8.75
C GLN A 51 3.22 -0.99 -8.54
N GLN A 52 3.43 -1.43 -7.30
CA GLN A 52 3.52 -2.86 -6.97
C GLN A 52 2.22 -3.61 -7.27
N ILE A 53 1.06 -3.04 -6.91
CA ILE A 53 -0.24 -3.63 -7.27
C ILE A 53 -0.37 -3.77 -8.79
N GLN A 54 -0.01 -2.75 -9.56
CA GLN A 54 -0.08 -2.80 -11.03
C GLN A 54 0.82 -3.91 -11.59
N LEU A 55 2.05 -4.04 -11.10
CA LEU A 55 2.96 -5.12 -11.52
C LEU A 55 2.42 -6.51 -11.15
N MET A 56 1.77 -6.65 -10.00
CA MET A 56 1.12 -7.90 -9.59
C MET A 56 -0.09 -8.23 -10.48
N GLU A 57 -0.89 -7.23 -10.87
CA GLU A 57 -1.99 -7.39 -11.84
C GLU A 57 -1.47 -7.92 -13.19
N GLU A 58 -0.42 -7.29 -13.73
CA GLU A 58 0.24 -7.72 -14.97
C GLU A 58 0.80 -9.15 -14.86
N THR A 59 1.45 -9.47 -13.73
CA THR A 59 1.99 -10.82 -13.47
C THR A 59 0.91 -11.89 -13.44
N VAL A 60 -0.21 -11.63 -12.77
CA VAL A 60 -1.34 -12.56 -12.71
C VAL A 60 -1.97 -12.75 -14.09
N GLU A 61 -2.10 -11.68 -14.86
CA GLU A 61 -2.62 -11.77 -16.23
C GLU A 61 -1.71 -12.62 -17.13
N ASP A 62 -0.40 -12.44 -17.01
CA ASP A 62 0.59 -13.22 -17.78
C ASP A 62 0.58 -14.69 -17.36
N PHE A 63 0.51 -15.00 -16.07
CA PHE A 63 0.43 -16.39 -15.60
C PHE A 63 -0.82 -17.11 -16.14
N ASN A 64 -1.94 -16.40 -16.24
CA ASN A 64 -3.16 -16.93 -16.86
C ASN A 64 -2.95 -17.23 -18.37
N LYS A 65 -2.20 -16.40 -19.09
CA LYS A 65 -1.92 -16.59 -20.52
C LYS A 65 -0.92 -17.72 -20.79
N THR A 66 0.12 -17.84 -19.97
CA THR A 66 1.21 -18.81 -20.17
C THR A 66 0.91 -20.20 -19.63
N GLY A 67 -0.26 -20.41 -19.03
CA GLY A 67 -0.68 -21.72 -18.52
C GLY A 67 0.08 -22.16 -17.27
N VAL A 68 0.46 -21.20 -16.40
CA VAL A 68 0.99 -21.53 -15.07
C VAL A 68 -0.06 -22.31 -14.27
N ASP A 69 0.41 -23.19 -13.38
CA ASP A 69 -0.46 -23.99 -12.53
C ASP A 69 -1.51 -23.15 -11.78
N SER A 70 -2.75 -23.63 -11.76
CA SER A 70 -3.93 -22.93 -11.24
C SER A 70 -3.82 -22.57 -9.75
N LEU A 71 -3.18 -23.43 -8.94
CA LEU A 71 -2.95 -23.14 -7.53
C LEU A 71 -1.99 -21.96 -7.36
N THR A 72 -0.93 -21.91 -8.16
CA THR A 72 0.03 -20.80 -8.15
C THR A 72 -0.66 -19.49 -8.54
N VAL A 73 -1.40 -19.47 -9.64
CA VAL A 73 -2.18 -18.28 -10.06
C VAL A 73 -3.13 -17.81 -8.95
N SER A 74 -3.83 -18.75 -8.32
CA SER A 74 -4.77 -18.46 -7.23
C SER A 74 -4.09 -17.82 -6.02
N LEU A 75 -2.88 -18.26 -5.65
CA LEU A 75 -2.13 -17.65 -4.55
C LEU A 75 -1.72 -16.21 -4.85
N TYR A 76 -1.21 -15.95 -6.06
CA TYR A 76 -0.86 -14.58 -6.48
C TYR A 76 -2.09 -13.67 -6.53
N GLN A 77 -3.23 -14.16 -7.03
CA GLN A 77 -4.49 -13.42 -7.03
C GLN A 77 -4.93 -13.08 -5.59
N MET A 78 -4.85 -14.02 -4.64
CA MET A 78 -5.20 -13.77 -3.25
C MET A 78 -4.34 -12.68 -2.62
N ASP A 79 -3.03 -12.66 -2.88
CA ASP A 79 -2.13 -11.65 -2.33
C ASP A 79 -2.32 -10.28 -2.97
N LEU A 80 -2.62 -10.25 -4.27
CA LEU A 80 -3.06 -9.05 -4.98
C LEU A 80 -4.34 -8.49 -4.36
N ASP A 81 -5.35 -9.33 -4.15
CA ASP A 81 -6.64 -8.93 -3.55
C ASP A 81 -6.47 -8.39 -2.13
N ARG A 82 -5.64 -9.05 -1.31
CA ARG A 82 -5.31 -8.59 0.06
C ARG A 82 -4.64 -7.22 0.04
N THR A 83 -3.68 -7.00 -0.85
CA THR A 83 -2.94 -5.73 -0.96
C THR A 83 -3.83 -4.61 -1.45
N MET A 84 -4.66 -4.89 -2.47
CA MET A 84 -5.67 -3.96 -2.96
C MET A 84 -6.68 -3.59 -1.88
N PHE A 85 -7.20 -4.56 -1.14
CA PHE A 85 -8.11 -4.32 -0.02
C PHE A 85 -7.47 -3.41 1.02
N LEU A 86 -6.21 -3.68 1.40
CA LEU A 86 -5.50 -2.91 2.39
C LEU A 86 -5.32 -1.44 1.97
N LEU A 87 -4.90 -1.20 0.72
CA LEU A 87 -4.77 0.15 0.16
C LEU A 87 -6.12 0.87 0.14
N ARG A 88 -7.17 0.21 -0.36
CA ARG A 88 -8.53 0.79 -0.41
C ARG A 88 -9.06 1.10 0.99
N SER A 89 -8.82 0.23 1.95
CA SER A 89 -9.23 0.40 3.35
C SER A 89 -8.54 1.61 3.98
N TYR A 90 -7.21 1.78 3.79
CA TYR A 90 -6.46 2.94 4.26
C TYR A 90 -7.04 4.25 3.73
N LEU A 91 -7.24 4.34 2.41
CA LEU A 91 -7.78 5.55 1.78
C LEU A 91 -9.22 5.84 2.25
N ARG A 92 -10.06 4.80 2.40
CA ARG A 92 -11.43 4.95 2.88
C ARG A 92 -11.49 5.50 4.31
N ILE A 93 -10.67 4.98 5.22
CA ILE A 93 -10.61 5.46 6.61
C ILE A 93 -10.22 6.94 6.65
N ARG A 94 -9.25 7.34 5.83
CA ARG A 94 -8.83 8.74 5.74
C ARG A 94 -9.94 9.65 5.24
N LEU A 95 -10.63 9.27 4.17
CA LEU A 95 -11.78 10.03 3.65
C LEU A 95 -12.88 10.19 4.71
N GLN A 96 -13.21 9.13 5.45
CA GLN A 96 -14.19 9.19 6.54
C GLN A 96 -13.77 10.17 7.65
N LYS A 97 -12.49 10.20 8.02
CA LYS A 97 -11.97 11.18 8.98
C LYS A 97 -12.03 12.60 8.44
N ILE A 98 -11.66 12.80 7.17
CA ILE A 98 -11.69 14.12 6.54
C ILE A 98 -13.11 14.65 6.51
N GLU A 99 -14.08 13.82 6.11
CA GLU A 99 -15.51 14.16 6.09
C GLU A 99 -16.02 14.52 7.50
N LYS A 100 -15.69 13.71 8.50
CA LYS A 100 -16.12 13.94 9.88
C LYS A 100 -15.51 15.18 10.53
N TYR A 101 -14.27 15.54 10.18
CA TYR A 101 -13.50 16.59 10.85
C TYR A 101 -13.10 17.76 9.93
N VAL A 102 -13.82 17.96 8.81
CA VAL A 102 -13.46 18.92 7.75
C VAL A 102 -13.21 20.34 8.27
N PHE A 103 -14.10 20.85 9.12
CA PHE A 103 -13.97 22.20 9.70
C PHE A 103 -12.74 22.35 10.60
N HIS A 104 -12.35 21.29 11.31
CA HIS A 104 -11.16 21.31 12.15
C HIS A 104 -9.88 21.25 11.30
N ILE A 105 -9.86 20.39 10.29
CA ILE A 105 -8.72 20.22 9.38
C ILE A 105 -8.44 21.50 8.59
N GLN A 106 -9.47 22.23 8.15
CA GLN A 106 -9.30 23.47 7.39
C GLN A 106 -8.79 24.65 8.21
N LYS A 107 -8.98 24.66 9.54
CA LYS A 107 -8.55 25.77 10.42
C LYS A 107 -7.04 25.94 10.50
N THR A 108 -6.28 24.85 10.38
CA THR A 108 -4.84 24.86 10.59
C THR A 108 -4.10 24.38 9.35
N THR A 109 -3.12 25.17 8.89
CA THR A 109 -2.30 24.82 7.73
C THR A 109 -1.56 23.50 7.92
N GLU A 110 -1.12 23.19 9.15
CA GLU A 110 -0.46 21.93 9.49
C GLU A 110 -1.35 20.71 9.16
N LEU A 111 -2.60 20.71 9.61
CA LEU A 111 -3.54 19.61 9.35
C LEU A 111 -3.85 19.50 7.85
N ARG A 112 -4.04 20.62 7.17
CA ARG A 112 -4.22 20.64 5.71
C ARG A 112 -3.03 20.03 4.97
N ASN A 113 -1.81 20.24 5.46
CA ASN A 113 -0.59 19.67 4.89
C ASN A 113 -0.44 18.16 5.15
N ARG A 114 -1.25 17.57 6.04
CA ARG A 114 -1.31 16.11 6.25
C ARG A 114 -2.15 15.39 5.18
N LEU A 115 -2.90 16.11 4.34
CA LEU A 115 -3.74 15.55 3.30
C LEU A 115 -2.99 15.45 1.96
N SER A 116 -3.28 14.41 1.18
CA SER A 116 -2.88 14.34 -0.23
C SER A 116 -3.54 15.42 -1.07
N ARG A 117 -3.01 15.69 -2.28
CA ARG A 117 -3.62 16.65 -3.21
C ARG A 117 -5.07 16.30 -3.57
N GLN A 118 -5.39 15.01 -3.72
CA GLN A 118 -6.76 14.57 -3.99
C GLN A 118 -7.66 14.76 -2.77
N GLU A 119 -7.16 14.45 -1.57
CA GLU A 119 -7.89 14.67 -0.30
C GLU A 119 -8.16 16.15 -0.05
N GLN A 120 -7.22 17.04 -0.36
CA GLN A 120 -7.43 18.49 -0.26
C GLN A 120 -8.55 18.98 -1.18
N LYS A 121 -8.60 18.47 -2.42
CA LYS A 121 -9.71 18.78 -3.35
C LYS A 121 -11.05 18.25 -2.84
N PHE A 122 -11.05 17.06 -2.24
CA PHE A 122 -12.23 16.46 -1.65
C PHE A 122 -12.74 17.29 -0.46
N ALA A 123 -11.85 17.77 0.41
CA ALA A 123 -12.21 18.53 1.61
C ALA A 123 -12.78 19.93 1.34
N VAL A 124 -12.69 20.45 0.11
CA VAL A 124 -13.19 21.78 -0.28
C VAL A 124 -14.57 21.71 -0.96
N ARG A 125 -15.03 20.50 -1.32
CA ARG A 125 -16.38 20.27 -1.84
C ARG A 125 -17.41 20.29 -0.73
#